data_AF-A0A9P9IFR5-F1
#
_entry.id   AF-A0A9P9IFR5-F1
#
_cell.length_a   1.000
_cell.length_b   1.000
_cell.length_c   1.000
_cell.angle_alpha   90.00
_cell.angle_beta   90.00
_cell.angle_gamma   90.00
#
_symmetry.space_group_name_H-M   'P 1'
#
loop_
_entity.id
_entity.type
_entity.pdbx_description
1 polymer ?
#
loop_
_entity_poly.entity_id
_entity_poly.type
_entity_poly.pdbx_seq_one_letter_code
_entity_poly.pdbx_strand_id
1 'polypeptide(L)'
;MATSGGTGSGEPDMVLVGELLEEISRHPPAIAARKLLTEHYISVGWLDAATENANELKKLAPTDTDIAEFIKILSKQPEPPVPDSQPSASISETPKAMVSRKPVIRKPARAPVQLPGNLDSTKQDLAQGYTALRQKAKFLLVDLLHLQKLQKNNTRGTSKNISRVQAIAEGHKENTATVKAAPPGSARSIARIIQANPEKALELALADLEDMVHWLKEPNGVSSGVDNDTVRAALVKRVQSLESALPDNLKFFPHIALMHIDHENLEKNYVNTETMLGDEVKDIPRETFWVTEDNYAWDMEELVQAITVNGGVMRNPLSRQMFTPKDIKGIVWHPSGKQLAALQVEQEEMSKGVRPETIAQMEKLASVLLEDQSSDTLPSRHAVDEFMAYIATLPELEQKAIDGLRCPAKDSHTGQSYDFSIGESVRDAKGNRVCFHKTGDFIKQAASHLRQNKGAPPDPDAGCKVM
;
A
#
# COMPACT_ATOMS: atom_id res chain seq x y z
N MET A 1 -26.20 19.61 -43.48
CA MET A 1 -27.35 18.78 -43.04
C MET A 1 -26.84 17.80 -41.98
N ALA A 2 -27.76 17.29 -41.14
CA ALA A 2 -27.54 16.62 -39.85
C ALA A 2 -27.24 17.56 -38.66
N THR A 3 -28.31 18.13 -38.12
CA THR A 3 -28.42 18.66 -36.76
C THR A 3 -28.66 17.50 -35.79
N SER A 4 -27.79 17.30 -34.81
CA SER A 4 -28.04 16.43 -33.66
C SER A 4 -27.90 17.26 -32.38
N GLY A 5 -29.02 17.84 -31.96
CA GLY A 5 -29.22 18.22 -30.57
C GLY A 5 -29.31 16.94 -29.75
N GLY A 6 -28.25 16.67 -28.98
CA GLY A 6 -28.21 15.65 -27.97
C GLY A 6 -27.88 16.31 -26.65
N THR A 7 -28.81 16.28 -25.71
CA THR A 7 -28.53 16.46 -24.29
C THR A 7 -27.57 15.34 -23.86
N GLY A 8 -26.27 15.59 -24.01
CA GLY A 8 -25.22 14.64 -23.65
C GLY A 8 -25.20 14.44 -22.14
N SER A 9 -25.39 13.19 -21.70
CA SER A 9 -24.91 12.70 -20.42
C SER A 9 -23.47 13.21 -20.23
N GLY A 10 -23.20 14.04 -19.22
CA GLY A 10 -21.90 14.68 -18.99
C GLY A 10 -20.76 13.71 -18.59
N GLU A 11 -20.87 12.44 -18.95
CA GLU A 11 -19.86 11.42 -18.72
C GLU A 11 -19.11 11.14 -20.03
N PRO A 12 -17.76 11.19 -20.03
CA PRO A 12 -16.98 10.94 -21.22
C PRO A 12 -17.05 9.46 -21.59
N ASP A 13 -17.10 9.19 -22.90
CA ASP A 13 -16.85 7.85 -23.41
C ASP A 13 -15.39 7.46 -23.11
N MET A 14 -15.21 6.68 -22.04
CA MET A 14 -13.89 6.24 -21.57
C MET A 14 -13.26 5.21 -22.50
N VAL A 15 -14.05 4.51 -23.32
CA VAL A 15 -13.52 3.57 -24.33
C VAL A 15 -12.84 4.36 -25.44
N LEU A 16 -13.54 5.37 -25.99
CA LEU A 16 -12.98 6.27 -27.00
C LEU A 16 -11.73 7.01 -26.49
N VAL A 17 -11.76 7.50 -25.25
CA VAL A 17 -10.58 8.14 -24.62
C VAL A 17 -9.40 7.17 -24.53
N GLY A 18 -9.65 5.91 -24.14
CA GLY A 18 -8.63 4.87 -24.07
C GLY A 18 -7.99 4.58 -25.43
N GLU A 19 -8.81 4.36 -26.46
CA GLU A 19 -8.36 4.10 -27.83
C GLU A 19 -7.52 5.25 -28.39
N LEU A 20 -7.97 6.49 -28.20
CA LEU A 20 -7.24 7.68 -28.67
C LEU A 20 -5.91 7.86 -27.94
N LEU A 21 -5.86 7.62 -26.62
CA LEU A 21 -4.60 7.70 -25.86
C LEU A 21 -3.63 6.58 -26.24
N GLU A 22 -4.13 5.39 -26.54
CA GLU A 22 -3.31 4.29 -27.05
C GLU A 22 -2.73 4.62 -28.42
N GLU A 23 -3.53 5.16 -29.34
CA GLU A 23 -3.08 5.60 -30.67
C GLU A 23 -2.01 6.71 -30.56
N ILE A 24 -2.20 7.65 -29.63
CA ILE A 24 -1.21 8.71 -29.33
C ILE A 24 0.11 8.13 -28.83
N SER A 25 0.04 7.09 -27.99
CA SER A 25 1.21 6.39 -27.44
C SER A 25 1.96 5.61 -28.51
N ARG A 26 1.23 4.90 -29.38
CA ARG A 26 1.80 4.08 -30.46
C ARG A 26 2.42 4.92 -31.59
N HIS A 27 1.84 6.09 -31.89
CA HIS A 27 2.22 6.88 -33.07
C HIS A 27 2.49 8.38 -32.81
N PRO A 28 3.46 8.78 -31.95
CA PRO A 28 3.76 10.20 -31.72
C PRO A 28 4.18 10.94 -33.01
N PRO A 29 3.65 12.16 -33.28
CA PRO A 29 2.85 13.01 -32.40
C PRO A 29 1.32 12.79 -32.45
N ALA A 30 0.80 11.90 -33.32
CA ALA A 30 -0.62 11.57 -33.47
C ALA A 30 -1.60 12.76 -33.46
N ILE A 31 -1.33 13.76 -34.30
CA ILE A 31 -2.09 15.03 -34.31
C ILE A 31 -3.60 14.81 -34.49
N ALA A 32 -4.01 13.91 -35.38
CA ALA A 32 -5.41 13.62 -35.63
C ALA A 32 -6.13 13.02 -34.40
N ALA A 33 -5.49 12.06 -33.71
CA ALA A 33 -6.04 11.46 -32.50
C ALA A 33 -6.14 12.48 -31.36
N ARG A 34 -5.13 13.35 -31.20
CA ARG A 34 -5.15 14.45 -30.23
C ARG A 34 -6.25 15.48 -30.51
N LYS A 35 -6.55 15.77 -31.78
CA LYS A 35 -7.66 16.67 -32.17
C LYS A 35 -9.01 16.08 -31.76
N LEU A 36 -9.25 14.82 -32.12
CA LEU A 36 -10.49 14.10 -31.74
C LEU A 36 -10.66 14.01 -30.23
N LEU A 37 -9.56 13.77 -29.49
CA LEU A 37 -9.58 13.75 -28.03
C LEU A 37 -9.95 15.11 -27.44
N THR A 38 -9.43 16.20 -28.02
CA THR A 38 -9.74 17.57 -27.61
C THR A 38 -11.22 17.91 -27.87
N GLU A 39 -11.75 17.54 -29.04
CA GLU A 39 -13.15 17.73 -29.40
C GLU A 39 -14.10 16.98 -28.45
N HIS A 40 -13.75 15.74 -28.09
CA HIS A 40 -14.51 14.95 -27.13
C HIS A 40 -14.50 15.57 -25.73
N TYR A 41 -13.36 16.08 -25.26
CA TYR A 41 -13.33 16.78 -23.98
C TYR A 41 -14.15 18.08 -23.98
N ILE A 42 -14.17 18.82 -25.09
CA ILE A 42 -15.03 20.01 -25.25
C ILE A 42 -16.51 19.60 -25.18
N SER A 43 -16.92 18.55 -25.89
CA SER A 43 -18.33 18.14 -25.98
C SER A 43 -18.91 17.64 -24.65
N VAL A 44 -18.08 17.02 -23.81
CA VAL A 44 -18.46 16.50 -22.49
C VAL A 44 -18.31 17.56 -21.38
N GLY A 45 -17.74 18.73 -21.67
CA GLY A 45 -17.53 19.81 -20.71
C GLY A 45 -16.31 19.64 -19.81
N TRP A 46 -15.36 18.78 -20.18
CA TRP A 46 -14.08 18.60 -19.50
C TRP A 46 -13.06 19.63 -19.98
N LEU A 47 -13.35 20.90 -19.70
CA LEU A 47 -12.64 22.05 -20.29
C LEU A 47 -11.16 22.12 -19.90
N ASP A 48 -10.78 21.67 -18.70
CA ASP A 48 -9.38 21.67 -18.25
C ASP A 48 -8.53 20.69 -19.07
N ALA A 49 -9.02 19.46 -19.28
CA ALA A 49 -8.35 18.43 -20.07
C ALA A 49 -8.29 18.80 -21.56
N ALA A 50 -9.35 19.43 -22.08
CA ALA A 50 -9.38 20.00 -23.42
C ALA A 50 -8.32 21.11 -23.58
N THR A 51 -8.18 21.98 -22.59
CA THR A 51 -7.24 23.11 -22.61
C THR A 51 -5.78 22.63 -22.59
N GLU A 52 -5.47 21.62 -21.77
CA GLU A 52 -4.13 21.02 -21.74
C GLU A 52 -3.78 20.38 -23.10
N ASN A 53 -4.67 19.55 -23.67
CA ASN A 53 -4.43 18.92 -24.97
C ASN A 53 -4.35 19.93 -26.12
N ALA A 54 -5.20 20.97 -26.14
CA ALA A 54 -5.16 22.02 -27.14
C ALA A 54 -3.84 22.81 -27.09
N ASN A 55 -3.29 23.05 -25.90
CA ASN A 55 -2.00 23.72 -25.73
C ASN A 55 -0.82 22.85 -26.19
N GLU A 56 -0.86 21.53 -25.97
CA GLU A 56 0.14 20.61 -26.53
C GLU A 56 0.04 20.55 -28.05
N LEU A 57 -1.17 20.43 -28.58
CA LEU A 57 -1.45 20.49 -30.01
C LEU A 57 -0.89 21.77 -30.66
N LYS A 58 -1.05 22.92 -30.03
CA LYS A 58 -0.47 24.20 -30.50
C LYS A 58 1.05 24.17 -30.61
N LYS A 59 1.73 23.47 -29.70
CA LYS A 59 3.19 23.30 -29.76
C LYS A 59 3.61 22.37 -30.90
N LEU A 60 2.84 21.32 -31.16
CA LEU A 60 3.15 20.29 -32.15
C LEU A 60 2.79 20.72 -33.58
N ALA A 61 1.71 21.47 -33.77
CA ALA A 61 1.21 21.89 -35.08
C ALA A 61 0.70 23.35 -35.05
N PRO A 62 1.59 24.35 -34.93
CA PRO A 62 1.19 25.75 -34.68
C PRO A 62 0.43 26.42 -35.83
N THR A 63 0.51 25.87 -37.06
CA THR A 63 -0.15 26.41 -38.26
C THR A 63 -1.53 25.80 -38.52
N ASP A 64 -1.97 24.87 -37.69
CA ASP A 64 -3.23 24.15 -37.88
C ASP A 64 -4.43 24.98 -37.44
N THR A 65 -5.41 25.15 -38.35
CA THR A 65 -6.58 26.01 -38.14
C THR A 65 -7.51 25.49 -37.07
N ASP A 66 -7.66 24.17 -36.95
CA ASP A 66 -8.61 23.55 -36.01
C ASP A 66 -8.16 23.78 -34.57
N ILE A 67 -6.85 23.78 -34.33
CA ILE A 67 -6.25 24.04 -33.02
C ILE A 67 -6.52 25.48 -32.58
N ALA A 68 -6.44 26.43 -33.52
CA ALA A 68 -6.80 27.82 -33.23
C ALA A 68 -8.28 27.97 -32.87
N GLU A 69 -9.17 27.20 -33.51
CA GLU A 69 -10.60 27.19 -33.17
C GLU A 69 -10.85 26.58 -31.78
N PHE A 70 -10.23 25.46 -31.43
CA PHE A 70 -10.35 24.86 -30.10
C PHE A 70 -9.93 25.83 -28.99
N ILE A 71 -8.79 26.50 -29.16
CA ILE A 71 -8.32 27.51 -28.19
C ILE A 71 -9.31 28.67 -28.09
N LYS A 72 -9.87 29.12 -29.21
CA LYS A 72 -10.89 30.19 -29.22
C LYS A 72 -12.15 29.77 -28.46
N ILE A 73 -12.63 28.54 -28.65
CA ILE A 73 -13.79 27.99 -27.94
C ILE A 73 -13.51 27.93 -26.43
N LEU A 74 -12.35 27.38 -26.04
CA LEU A 74 -11.96 27.20 -24.65
C LEU A 74 -11.66 28.53 -23.92
N SER A 75 -11.29 29.58 -24.66
CA SER A 75 -11.02 30.91 -24.11
C SER A 75 -12.24 31.79 -23.88
N LYS A 76 -13.43 31.39 -24.38
CA LYS A 76 -14.67 32.15 -24.13
C LYS A 76 -15.08 31.97 -22.67
N GLN A 77 -15.02 33.05 -21.89
CA GLN A 77 -15.60 33.05 -20.54
C GLN A 77 -17.11 32.78 -20.62
N PRO A 78 -17.68 32.04 -19.64
CA PRO A 78 -19.12 31.81 -19.58
C PRO A 78 -19.85 33.15 -19.46
N GLU A 79 -20.71 33.43 -20.46
CA GLU A 79 -21.51 34.63 -20.51
C GLU A 79 -22.46 34.65 -19.29
N PRO A 80 -22.54 35.75 -18.52
CA PRO A 80 -23.44 35.84 -17.39
C PRO A 80 -24.89 35.66 -17.87
N PRO A 81 -25.76 34.99 -17.09
CA PRO A 81 -27.13 34.73 -17.51
C PRO A 81 -27.85 36.05 -17.76
N VAL A 82 -28.37 36.19 -18.98
CA VAL A 82 -29.17 37.34 -19.42
C VAL A 82 -30.38 37.48 -18.48
N PRO A 83 -30.64 38.67 -17.92
CA PRO A 83 -31.84 38.90 -17.12
C PRO A 83 -33.09 38.73 -17.99
N ASP A 84 -34.00 37.85 -17.55
CA ASP A 84 -35.29 37.58 -18.19
C ASP A 84 -36.04 38.88 -18.50
N SER A 85 -36.13 39.18 -19.79
CA SER A 85 -36.98 40.23 -20.32
C SER A 85 -38.39 39.64 -20.47
N GLN A 86 -39.33 40.12 -19.66
CA GLN A 86 -40.75 39.82 -19.78
C GLN A 86 -41.28 40.12 -21.19
N PRO A 87 -42.13 39.26 -21.77
CA PRO A 87 -43.14 39.68 -22.72
C PRO A 87 -44.52 39.70 -22.06
N SER A 88 -45.16 40.85 -22.19
CA SER A 88 -46.55 41.16 -21.87
C SER A 88 -47.57 40.37 -22.70
N ALA A 89 -48.56 39.80 -21.99
CA ALA A 89 -49.97 39.53 -22.32
C ALA A 89 -50.45 39.31 -23.77
N SER A 90 -51.11 38.17 -24.03
CA SER A 90 -52.57 38.12 -24.36
C SER A 90 -53.13 36.70 -24.65
N ILE A 91 -54.17 36.32 -23.86
CA ILE A 91 -55.45 35.65 -24.19
C ILE A 91 -55.53 34.14 -24.57
N SER A 92 -56.48 33.46 -23.88
CA SER A 92 -57.18 32.15 -24.09
C SER A 92 -56.34 30.86 -24.07
N GLU A 93 -56.71 29.74 -23.46
CA GLU A 93 -57.96 29.21 -22.89
C GLU A 93 -57.62 28.01 -21.97
N THR A 94 -58.51 27.70 -21.04
CA THR A 94 -58.48 26.67 -19.95
C THR A 94 -58.49 25.18 -20.41
N PRO A 95 -58.51 24.15 -19.53
CA PRO A 95 -57.66 23.83 -18.36
C PRO A 95 -57.25 22.33 -18.31
N LYS A 96 -56.26 21.92 -17.49
CA LYS A 96 -56.30 20.61 -16.79
C LYS A 96 -55.33 20.49 -15.60
N ALA A 97 -55.96 20.20 -14.46
CA ALA A 97 -55.54 19.43 -13.28
C ALA A 97 -54.31 19.85 -12.46
N MET A 98 -54.64 20.32 -11.25
CA MET A 98 -53.82 20.59 -10.08
C MET A 98 -52.97 19.40 -9.62
N VAL A 99 -51.71 19.68 -9.27
CA VAL A 99 -51.06 19.06 -8.10
C VAL A 99 -50.37 20.19 -7.31
N SER A 100 -50.90 20.48 -6.12
CA SER A 100 -50.38 21.54 -5.26
C SER A 100 -49.02 21.16 -4.66
N ARG A 101 -47.97 21.93 -4.95
CA ARG A 101 -46.75 21.96 -4.12
C ARG A 101 -46.78 23.19 -3.22
N LYS A 102 -46.63 22.95 -1.91
CA LYS A 102 -46.57 23.96 -0.85
C LYS A 102 -45.47 24.99 -1.12
N PRO A 103 -45.68 26.29 -0.85
CA PRO A 103 -44.63 27.29 -0.99
C PRO A 103 -43.60 27.14 0.14
N VAL A 104 -42.34 26.98 -0.25
CA VAL A 104 -41.18 27.05 0.66
C VAL A 104 -41.01 28.50 1.08
N ILE A 105 -41.17 28.76 2.38
CA ILE A 105 -40.89 30.06 3.01
C ILE A 105 -39.37 30.29 2.91
N ARG A 106 -38.96 31.18 1.99
CA ARG A 106 -37.57 31.66 1.91
C ARG A 106 -37.30 32.59 3.09
N LYS A 107 -36.30 32.23 3.91
CA LYS A 107 -35.76 33.11 4.96
C LYS A 107 -35.22 34.40 4.33
N PRO A 108 -35.46 35.58 4.93
CA PRO A 108 -34.93 36.84 4.41
C PRO A 108 -33.40 36.85 4.47
N ALA A 109 -32.80 37.44 3.43
CA ALA A 109 -31.37 37.64 3.31
C ALA A 109 -30.82 38.43 4.51
N ARG A 110 -29.80 37.90 5.18
CA ARG A 110 -29.09 38.61 6.25
C ARG A 110 -28.41 39.86 5.68
N ALA A 111 -28.56 40.98 6.37
CA ALA A 111 -27.91 42.23 6.04
C ALA A 111 -26.37 42.08 6.05
N PRO A 112 -25.65 42.84 5.20
CA PRO A 112 -24.19 42.80 5.14
C PRO A 112 -23.59 43.23 6.48
N VAL A 113 -22.66 42.42 6.98
CA VAL A 113 -21.93 42.67 8.24
C VAL A 113 -21.11 43.95 8.08
N GLN A 114 -21.45 44.98 8.85
CA GLN A 114 -20.64 46.20 8.93
C GLN A 114 -19.36 45.88 9.72
N LEU A 115 -18.21 45.99 9.06
CA LEU A 115 -16.91 45.83 9.71
C LEU A 115 -16.63 47.06 10.61
N PRO A 116 -16.18 46.87 11.86
CA PRO A 116 -15.85 47.97 12.76
C PRO A 116 -14.69 48.82 12.21
N GLY A 117 -14.78 50.14 12.38
CA GLY A 117 -13.88 51.14 11.78
C GLY A 117 -12.45 51.18 12.29
N ASN A 118 -12.04 50.28 13.20
CA ASN A 118 -10.66 50.16 13.65
C ASN A 118 -10.19 48.70 13.60
N LEU A 119 -9.66 48.32 12.43
CA LEU A 119 -9.19 46.96 12.16
C LEU A 119 -7.96 46.60 13.00
N ASP A 120 -7.13 47.57 13.37
CA ASP A 120 -5.87 47.29 14.06
C ASP A 120 -6.08 47.02 15.54
N SER A 121 -7.00 47.73 16.20
CA SER A 121 -7.40 47.37 17.57
C SER A 121 -8.03 45.97 17.62
N THR A 122 -8.87 45.65 16.64
CA THR A 122 -9.53 44.33 16.55
C THR A 122 -8.52 43.20 16.31
N LYS A 123 -7.48 43.43 15.49
CA LYS A 123 -6.39 42.47 15.30
C LYS A 123 -5.57 42.26 16.58
N GLN A 124 -5.29 43.34 17.30
CA GLN A 124 -4.54 43.28 18.55
C GLN A 124 -5.31 42.53 19.64
N ASP A 125 -6.60 42.83 19.78
CA ASP A 125 -7.50 42.12 20.70
C ASP A 125 -7.61 40.62 20.35
N LEU A 126 -7.71 40.29 19.07
CA LEU A 126 -7.73 38.91 18.61
C LEU A 126 -6.42 38.18 18.91
N ALA A 127 -5.27 38.83 18.67
CA ALA A 127 -3.96 38.25 18.95
C ALA A 127 -3.74 38.02 20.45
N GLN A 128 -4.15 38.97 21.29
CA GLN A 128 -4.10 38.85 22.75
C GLN A 128 -5.06 37.75 23.24
N GLY A 129 -6.30 37.73 22.74
CA GLY A 129 -7.30 36.72 23.07
C GLY A 129 -6.85 35.31 22.69
N TYR A 130 -6.25 35.14 21.50
CA TYR A 130 -5.71 33.87 21.04
C TYR A 130 -4.53 33.42 21.93
N THR A 131 -3.64 34.33 22.29
CA THR A 131 -2.53 34.03 23.20
C THR A 131 -3.01 33.58 24.58
N ALA A 132 -4.02 34.26 25.14
CA ALA A 132 -4.63 33.90 26.41
C ALA A 132 -5.34 32.53 26.33
N LEU A 133 -6.03 32.23 25.22
CA LEU A 133 -6.67 30.94 24.99
C LEU A 133 -5.64 29.81 24.95
N ARG A 134 -4.52 30.00 24.24
CA ARG A 134 -3.43 29.01 24.16
C ARG A 134 -2.83 28.71 25.54
N GLN A 135 -2.62 29.74 26.36
CA GLN A 135 -2.13 29.55 27.73
C GLN A 135 -3.10 28.72 28.56
N LYS A 136 -4.41 29.02 28.50
CA LYS A 136 -5.43 28.21 29.19
C LYS A 136 -5.48 26.76 28.68
N ALA A 137 -5.35 26.56 27.37
CA ALA A 137 -5.32 25.23 26.78
C ALA A 137 -4.11 24.42 27.24
N LYS A 138 -2.93 25.05 27.40
CA LYS A 138 -1.74 24.39 27.98
C LYS A 138 -1.99 23.89 29.40
N PHE A 139 -2.63 24.70 30.25
CA PHE A 139 -3.00 24.27 31.60
C PHE A 139 -3.97 23.09 31.57
N LEU A 140 -5.04 23.17 30.77
CA LEU A 140 -6.00 22.09 30.62
C LEU A 140 -5.37 20.80 30.07
N LEU A 141 -4.40 20.91 29.16
CA LEU A 141 -3.69 19.75 28.61
C LEU A 141 -2.93 19.01 29.70
N VAL A 142 -2.22 19.73 30.58
CA VAL A 142 -1.49 19.14 31.71
C VAL A 142 -2.45 18.39 32.63
N ASP A 143 -3.60 19.00 32.98
CA ASP A 143 -4.60 18.38 33.83
C ASP A 143 -5.21 17.13 33.18
N LEU A 144 -5.52 17.20 31.88
CA LEU A 144 -6.06 16.06 31.12
C LEU A 144 -5.06 14.90 31.02
N LEU A 145 -3.78 15.18 30.80
CA LEU A 145 -2.74 14.16 30.78
C LEU A 145 -2.54 13.54 32.18
N HIS A 146 -2.68 14.32 33.24
CA HIS A 146 -2.64 13.81 34.61
C HIS A 146 -3.83 12.88 34.89
N LEU A 147 -5.04 13.28 34.48
CA LEU A 147 -6.24 12.46 34.58
C LEU A 147 -6.13 11.17 33.75
N GLN A 148 -5.53 11.23 32.55
CA GLN A 148 -5.30 10.06 31.71
C GLN A 148 -4.34 9.06 32.38
N LYS A 149 -3.27 9.56 33.03
CA LYS A 149 -2.36 8.71 33.81
C LYS A 149 -3.06 8.03 34.99
N LEU A 150 -3.97 8.74 35.67
CA LEU A 150 -4.79 8.16 36.74
C LEU A 150 -5.85 7.17 36.22
N GLN A 151 -6.36 7.38 35.01
CA GLN A 151 -7.38 6.53 34.37
C GLN A 151 -6.84 5.26 33.71
N LYS A 152 -5.53 5.19 33.39
CA LYS A 152 -4.90 3.96 32.87
C LYS A 152 -5.08 2.77 33.83
N ASN A 153 -5.32 3.01 35.12
CA ASN A 153 -5.62 1.97 36.10
C ASN A 153 -7.09 1.48 36.10
N ASN A 154 -7.98 2.11 35.32
CA ASN A 154 -9.45 1.91 35.36
C ASN A 154 -10.09 1.71 33.96
N THR A 155 -9.41 1.00 33.05
CA THR A 155 -9.97 0.42 31.79
C THR A 155 -11.02 1.27 31.03
N ARG A 156 -10.88 2.61 31.03
CA ARG A 156 -11.70 3.51 30.23
C ARG A 156 -10.82 4.15 29.17
N GLY A 157 -11.27 4.06 27.92
CA GLY A 157 -10.56 4.56 26.75
C GLY A 157 -10.18 6.04 26.87
N THR A 158 -9.08 6.40 26.20
CA THR A 158 -8.52 7.75 26.19
C THR A 158 -9.50 8.75 25.57
N SER A 159 -9.74 9.86 26.27
CA SER A 159 -10.66 10.91 25.82
C SER A 159 -10.22 11.52 24.49
N LYS A 160 -11.09 11.49 23.47
CA LYS A 160 -10.91 12.13 22.16
C LYS A 160 -10.68 13.65 22.22
N ASN A 161 -10.85 14.27 23.39
CA ASN A 161 -10.67 15.71 23.57
C ASN A 161 -9.23 16.12 23.90
N ILE A 162 -8.35 15.17 24.26
CA ILE A 162 -6.95 15.47 24.61
C ILE A 162 -6.18 15.99 23.39
N SER A 163 -6.32 15.32 22.24
CA SER A 163 -5.71 15.75 20.97
C SER A 163 -6.19 17.14 20.55
N ARG A 164 -7.48 17.44 20.72
CA ARG A 164 -8.04 18.77 20.41
C ARG A 164 -7.47 19.89 21.29
N VAL A 165 -7.34 19.65 22.59
CA VAL A 165 -6.77 20.63 23.53
C VAL A 165 -5.26 20.79 23.27
N GLN A 166 -4.57 19.73 22.90
CA GLN A 166 -3.16 19.76 22.50
C GLN A 166 -2.93 20.62 21.25
N ALA A 167 -3.74 20.46 20.21
CA ALA A 167 -3.67 21.28 19.00
C ALA A 167 -3.83 22.79 19.29
N ILE A 168 -4.79 23.15 20.15
CA ILE A 168 -4.99 24.55 20.58
C ILE A 168 -3.78 25.05 21.38
N ALA A 169 -3.25 24.25 22.32
CA ALA A 169 -2.11 24.62 23.15
C ALA A 169 -0.84 24.89 22.32
N GLU A 170 -0.58 24.04 21.33
CA GLU A 170 0.57 24.12 20.43
C GLU A 170 0.41 25.20 19.34
N GLY A 171 -0.81 25.72 19.16
CA GLY A 171 -1.10 26.74 18.16
C GLY A 171 -1.09 26.19 16.75
N HIS A 172 -1.29 24.88 16.61
CA HIS A 172 -1.52 24.27 15.32
C HIS A 172 -2.81 24.87 14.74
N LYS A 173 -2.70 25.40 13.51
CA LYS A 173 -3.86 25.81 12.70
C LYS A 173 -4.52 24.54 12.15
N GLU A 174 -5.01 23.67 13.02
CA GLU A 174 -6.03 22.74 12.58
C GLU A 174 -7.30 23.56 12.37
N ASN A 175 -7.73 23.61 11.11
CA ASN A 175 -8.95 24.25 10.68
C ASN A 175 -10.14 23.72 11.51
N THR A 176 -10.50 24.44 12.58
CA THR A 176 -11.70 24.18 13.39
C THR A 176 -12.96 24.83 12.82
N ALA A 177 -12.93 25.30 11.57
CA ALA A 177 -14.13 25.21 10.76
C ALA A 177 -14.15 23.75 10.32
N THR A 178 -15.18 22.98 10.69
CA THR A 178 -15.52 21.67 10.09
C THR A 178 -14.92 21.61 8.69
N VAL A 179 -13.75 20.96 8.56
CA VAL A 179 -13.10 20.84 7.26
C VAL A 179 -14.08 19.98 6.51
N LYS A 180 -14.88 20.62 5.65
CA LYS A 180 -15.62 19.89 4.65
C LYS A 180 -14.54 19.06 3.98
N ALA A 181 -14.59 17.74 4.16
CA ALA A 181 -13.64 16.84 3.55
C ALA A 181 -13.54 17.28 2.09
N ALA A 182 -12.39 17.86 1.73
CA ALA A 182 -12.20 18.33 0.38
C ALA A 182 -12.11 17.07 -0.49
N PRO A 183 -12.61 17.10 -1.73
CA PRO A 183 -12.39 15.97 -2.62
C PRO A 183 -10.87 15.71 -2.73
N PRO A 184 -10.44 14.43 -2.66
CA PRO A 184 -9.03 14.10 -2.77
C PRO A 184 -8.47 14.63 -4.10
N GLY A 185 -7.20 15.06 -4.08
CA GLY A 185 -6.53 15.58 -5.27
C GLY A 185 -6.45 14.55 -6.40
N SER A 186 -6.02 14.96 -7.60
CA SER A 186 -5.83 13.99 -8.69
C SER A 186 -4.67 13.03 -8.37
N ALA A 187 -4.82 11.75 -8.71
CA ALA A 187 -3.78 10.74 -8.45
C ALA A 187 -2.42 11.11 -9.08
N ARG A 188 -2.44 11.75 -10.27
CA ARG A 188 -1.23 12.26 -10.93
C ARG A 188 -0.55 13.38 -10.13
N SER A 189 -1.32 14.27 -9.50
CA SER A 189 -0.76 15.32 -8.65
C SER A 189 -0.06 14.73 -7.44
N ILE A 190 -0.69 13.77 -6.76
CA ILE A 190 -0.11 13.08 -5.61
C ILE A 190 1.12 12.27 -6.02
N ALA A 191 1.06 11.55 -7.14
CA ALA A 191 2.21 10.82 -7.69
C ALA A 191 3.41 11.74 -7.96
N ARG A 192 3.19 12.96 -8.48
CA ARG A 192 4.27 13.96 -8.64
C ARG A 192 4.86 14.41 -7.31
N ILE A 193 4.04 14.59 -6.28
CA ILE A 193 4.50 14.98 -4.94
C ILE A 193 5.33 13.85 -4.32
N ILE A 194 4.88 12.59 -4.46
CA ILE A 194 5.62 11.40 -4.04
C ILE A 194 6.96 11.28 -4.77
N GLN A 195 6.97 11.48 -6.09
CA GLN A 195 8.21 11.48 -6.88
C GLN A 195 9.19 12.57 -6.45
N ALA A 196 8.68 13.74 -6.07
CA ALA A 196 9.51 14.84 -5.58
C ALA A 196 10.06 14.61 -4.16
N ASN A 197 9.47 13.71 -3.38
CA ASN A 197 9.85 13.42 -1.99
C ASN A 197 9.83 11.91 -1.71
N PRO A 198 10.70 11.11 -2.34
CA PRO A 198 10.64 9.64 -2.29
C PRO A 198 10.81 9.09 -0.87
N GLU A 199 11.58 9.77 0.00
CA GLU A 199 11.75 9.42 1.41
C GLU A 199 10.45 9.52 2.24
N LYS A 200 9.48 10.32 1.79
CA LYS A 200 8.15 10.45 2.42
C LYS A 200 7.04 9.77 1.63
N ALA A 201 7.39 8.94 0.65
CA ALA A 201 6.43 8.33 -0.26
C ALA A 201 5.31 7.56 0.47
N LEU A 202 5.65 6.82 1.53
CA LEU A 202 4.67 6.08 2.33
C LEU A 202 3.72 7.02 3.09
N GLU A 203 4.26 8.02 3.79
CA GLU A 203 3.47 9.00 4.55
C GLU A 203 2.50 9.77 3.65
N LEU A 204 2.97 10.18 2.46
CA LEU A 204 2.15 10.87 1.47
C LEU A 204 1.05 9.98 0.89
N ALA A 205 1.34 8.71 0.63
CA ALA A 205 0.34 7.75 0.16
C ALA A 205 -0.69 7.43 1.25
N LEU A 206 -0.27 7.30 2.51
CA LEU A 206 -1.17 7.13 3.66
C LEU A 206 -2.11 8.32 3.79
N ALA A 207 -1.58 9.54 3.81
CA ALA A 207 -2.39 10.76 3.91
C ALA A 207 -3.42 10.87 2.77
N ASP A 208 -3.05 10.56 1.52
CA ASP A 208 -3.99 10.56 0.38
C ASP A 208 -5.14 9.55 0.57
N LEU A 209 -4.82 8.33 1.02
CA LEU A 209 -5.83 7.29 1.23
C LEU A 209 -6.70 7.58 2.47
N GLU A 210 -6.14 8.14 3.55
CA GLU A 210 -6.88 8.60 4.74
C GLU A 210 -7.88 9.70 4.37
N ASP A 211 -7.43 10.71 3.62
CA ASP A 211 -8.27 11.80 3.11
C ASP A 211 -9.40 11.25 2.23
N MET A 212 -9.09 10.27 1.39
CA MET A 212 -10.09 9.59 0.55
C MET A 212 -11.11 8.80 1.38
N VAL A 213 -10.69 8.07 2.41
CA VAL A 213 -11.62 7.37 3.33
C VAL A 213 -12.52 8.37 4.03
N HIS A 214 -11.96 9.45 4.58
CA HIS A 214 -12.73 10.48 5.26
C HIS A 214 -13.74 11.13 4.30
N TRP A 215 -13.34 11.44 3.08
CA TRP A 215 -14.22 12.02 2.07
C TRP A 215 -15.35 11.07 1.65
N LEU A 216 -15.07 9.77 1.51
CA LEU A 216 -16.08 8.78 1.14
C LEU A 216 -17.08 8.52 2.27
N LYS A 217 -16.62 8.44 3.52
CA LYS A 217 -17.48 8.20 4.70
C LYS A 217 -18.29 9.43 5.09
N GLU A 218 -17.71 10.63 4.94
CA GLU A 218 -18.34 11.89 5.35
C GLU A 218 -18.16 13.01 4.30
N PRO A 219 -18.75 12.87 3.10
CA PRO A 219 -18.66 13.90 2.08
C PRO A 219 -19.27 15.20 2.60
N ASN A 220 -18.47 16.27 2.63
CA ASN A 220 -18.83 17.56 3.21
C ASN A 220 -19.25 17.52 4.70
N GLY A 221 -18.80 16.50 5.45
CA GLY A 221 -19.11 16.33 6.87
C GLY A 221 -20.48 15.71 7.15
N VAL A 222 -21.13 15.13 6.13
CA VAL A 222 -22.39 14.38 6.30
C VAL A 222 -22.09 12.90 6.09
N SER A 223 -22.41 12.05 7.09
CA SER A 223 -22.22 10.61 6.97
C SER A 223 -22.98 10.05 5.77
N SER A 224 -22.25 9.39 4.87
CA SER A 224 -22.79 8.79 3.65
C SER A 224 -23.42 7.41 3.88
N GLY A 225 -23.12 6.76 5.02
CA GLY A 225 -23.53 5.39 5.31
C GLY A 225 -22.94 4.34 4.36
N VAL A 226 -21.90 4.70 3.60
CA VAL A 226 -21.22 3.80 2.66
C VAL A 226 -20.54 2.66 3.43
N ASP A 227 -20.73 1.43 2.95
CA ASP A 227 -20.12 0.25 3.55
C ASP A 227 -18.59 0.21 3.34
N ASN A 228 -17.90 -0.54 4.19
CA ASN A 228 -16.44 -0.66 4.12
C ASN A 228 -15.95 -1.32 2.81
N ASP A 229 -16.76 -2.18 2.18
CA ASP A 229 -16.38 -2.88 0.95
C ASP A 229 -16.36 -1.93 -0.26
N THR A 230 -17.30 -0.99 -0.32
CA THR A 230 -17.39 0.07 -1.31
C THR A 230 -16.24 1.06 -1.13
N VAL A 231 -15.91 1.41 0.12
CA VAL A 231 -14.71 2.22 0.42
C VAL A 231 -13.47 1.48 -0.05
N ARG A 232 -13.32 0.19 0.27
CA ARG A 232 -12.16 -0.63 -0.15
C ARG A 232 -12.04 -0.68 -1.68
N ALA A 233 -13.14 -0.92 -2.40
CA ALA A 233 -13.14 -0.95 -3.86
C ALA A 233 -12.71 0.40 -4.46
N ALA A 234 -13.10 1.52 -3.86
CA ALA A 234 -12.67 2.84 -4.29
C ALA A 234 -11.17 3.07 -4.01
N LEU A 235 -10.66 2.66 -2.85
CA LEU A 235 -9.23 2.76 -2.53
C LEU A 235 -8.36 1.89 -3.44
N VAL A 236 -8.80 0.67 -3.77
CA VAL A 236 -8.07 -0.19 -4.72
C VAL A 236 -7.94 0.49 -6.08
N LYS A 237 -9.01 1.12 -6.59
CA LYS A 237 -8.96 1.90 -7.84
C LYS A 237 -8.01 3.10 -7.72
N ARG A 238 -7.99 3.76 -6.55
CA ARG A 238 -7.08 4.88 -6.28
C ARG A 238 -5.62 4.44 -6.29
N VAL A 239 -5.32 3.33 -5.63
CA VAL A 239 -3.98 2.71 -5.59
C VAL A 239 -3.51 2.34 -6.99
N GLN A 240 -4.35 1.68 -7.80
CA GLN A 240 -4.03 1.37 -9.19
C GLN A 240 -3.75 2.64 -10.02
N SER A 241 -4.50 3.71 -9.77
CA SER A 241 -4.29 5.00 -10.44
C SER A 241 -2.95 5.64 -10.03
N LEU A 242 -2.58 5.59 -8.74
CA LEU A 242 -1.29 6.06 -8.25
C LEU A 242 -0.14 5.23 -8.82
N GLU A 243 -0.27 3.90 -8.79
CA GLU A 243 0.70 2.95 -9.32
C GLU A 243 0.99 3.20 -10.81
N SER A 244 -0.05 3.45 -11.61
CA SER A 244 0.09 3.76 -13.04
C SER A 244 0.86 5.05 -13.32
N ALA A 245 0.90 5.98 -12.35
CA ALA A 245 1.53 7.28 -12.46
C ALA A 245 2.90 7.36 -11.76
N LEU A 246 3.29 6.34 -11.01
CA LEU A 246 4.56 6.26 -10.27
C LEU A 246 5.61 5.45 -11.04
N PRO A 247 6.90 5.80 -10.91
CA PRO A 247 7.99 4.97 -11.43
C PRO A 247 8.06 3.63 -10.66
N ASP A 248 8.63 2.60 -11.28
CA ASP A 248 8.63 1.22 -10.76
C ASP A 248 9.18 1.08 -9.34
N ASN A 249 10.20 1.87 -9.00
CA ASN A 249 10.81 1.88 -7.68
C ASN A 249 9.92 2.52 -6.60
N LEU A 250 8.80 3.15 -6.93
CA LEU A 250 7.87 3.76 -5.96
C LEU A 250 6.48 3.10 -5.96
N LYS A 251 6.20 2.20 -6.92
CA LYS A 251 4.89 1.53 -7.09
C LYS A 251 4.42 0.73 -5.89
N PHE A 252 5.33 0.32 -5.02
CA PHE A 252 5.00 -0.50 -3.85
C PHE A 252 4.41 0.31 -2.68
N PHE A 253 4.72 1.61 -2.57
CA PHE A 253 4.26 2.43 -1.43
C PHE A 253 2.74 2.55 -1.33
N PRO A 254 1.98 2.79 -2.43
CA PRO A 254 0.52 2.80 -2.38
C PRO A 254 -0.10 1.50 -1.87
N HIS A 255 0.51 0.34 -2.17
CA HIS A 255 0.03 -0.97 -1.67
C HIS A 255 0.25 -1.12 -0.17
N ILE A 256 1.40 -0.68 0.35
CA ILE A 256 1.67 -0.66 1.79
C ILE A 256 0.71 0.31 2.49
N ALA A 257 0.48 1.50 1.92
CA ALA A 257 -0.48 2.45 2.46
C ALA A 257 -1.89 1.82 2.55
N LEU A 258 -2.35 1.16 1.48
CA LEU A 258 -3.64 0.47 1.48
C LEU A 258 -3.74 -0.60 2.57
N MET A 259 -2.67 -1.36 2.78
CA MET A 259 -2.61 -2.38 3.83
C MET A 259 -2.87 -1.80 5.23
N HIS A 260 -2.26 -0.65 5.56
CA HIS A 260 -2.50 0.02 6.85
C HIS A 260 -3.93 0.61 6.95
N ILE A 261 -4.45 1.20 5.88
CA ILE A 261 -5.82 1.74 5.88
C ILE A 261 -6.87 0.64 6.02
N ASP A 262 -6.65 -0.50 5.36
CA ASP A 262 -7.49 -1.69 5.52
C ASP A 262 -7.53 -2.15 6.98
N HIS A 263 -6.37 -2.12 7.65
CA HIS A 263 -6.21 -2.52 9.04
C HIS A 263 -6.94 -1.58 10.01
N GLU A 264 -6.67 -0.28 9.90
CA GLU A 264 -7.06 0.70 10.91
C GLU A 264 -8.48 1.25 10.71
N ASN A 265 -8.95 1.30 9.45
CA ASN A 265 -10.19 2.03 9.12
C ASN A 265 -11.32 1.15 8.59
N LEU A 266 -11.01 -0.07 8.13
CA LEU A 266 -11.94 -0.93 7.39
C LEU A 266 -12.20 -2.30 8.02
N GLU A 267 -11.67 -2.55 9.23
CA GLU A 267 -11.90 -3.78 10.00
C GLU A 267 -11.66 -5.05 9.17
N LYS A 268 -10.50 -5.12 8.52
CA LYS A 268 -10.13 -6.27 7.69
C LYS A 268 -10.02 -7.54 8.53
N ASN A 269 -10.57 -8.65 8.01
CA ASN A 269 -10.42 -9.97 8.59
C ASN A 269 -9.12 -10.61 8.08
N TYR A 270 -8.22 -10.92 9.00
CA TYR A 270 -6.98 -11.65 8.75
C TYR A 270 -7.15 -13.14 9.05
N VAL A 271 -6.21 -13.96 8.59
CA VAL A 271 -6.23 -15.40 8.90
C VAL A 271 -6.00 -15.66 10.39
N ASN A 272 -5.16 -14.86 11.02
CA ASN A 272 -4.96 -14.85 12.47
C ASN A 272 -5.72 -13.72 13.14
N THR A 273 -6.28 -13.99 14.32
CA THR A 273 -6.96 -13.00 15.18
C THR A 273 -6.02 -12.42 16.23
N GLU A 274 -4.95 -13.14 16.57
CA GLU A 274 -3.97 -12.79 17.57
C GLU A 274 -2.55 -12.88 16.98
N THR A 275 -1.60 -12.15 17.59
CA THR A 275 -0.16 -12.25 17.31
C THR A 275 0.42 -13.57 17.83
N MET A 276 1.70 -13.82 17.61
CA MET A 276 2.34 -15.04 18.13
C MET A 276 2.47 -15.03 19.65
N LEU A 277 2.41 -13.85 20.28
CA LEU A 277 2.44 -13.67 21.73
C LEU A 277 1.05 -13.55 22.37
N GLY A 278 -0.02 -13.58 21.55
CA GLY A 278 -1.40 -13.59 22.02
C GLY A 278 -2.05 -12.21 22.14
N ASP A 279 -1.42 -11.15 21.63
CA ASP A 279 -2.04 -9.83 21.53
C ASP A 279 -3.05 -9.80 20.38
N GLU A 280 -4.12 -9.01 20.49
CA GLU A 280 -5.10 -8.93 19.39
C GLU A 280 -4.49 -8.23 18.17
N VAL A 281 -4.73 -8.77 16.97
CA VAL A 281 -4.19 -8.19 15.72
C VAL A 281 -4.59 -6.73 15.53
N LYS A 282 -5.82 -6.36 15.91
CA LYS A 282 -6.33 -4.98 15.79
C LYS A 282 -5.56 -3.94 16.61
N ASP A 283 -4.81 -4.40 17.61
CA ASP A 283 -4.09 -3.54 18.56
C ASP A 283 -2.61 -3.39 18.18
N ILE A 284 -2.15 -4.03 17.09
CA ILE A 284 -0.78 -3.87 16.57
C ILE A 284 -0.60 -2.42 16.08
N PRO A 285 0.43 -1.70 16.55
CA PRO A 285 0.67 -0.33 16.13
C PRO A 285 1.13 -0.27 14.66
N ARG A 286 0.78 0.82 13.97
CA ARG A 286 1.09 1.03 12.55
C ARG A 286 2.57 0.81 12.24
N GLU A 287 3.44 1.21 13.15
CA GLU A 287 4.90 1.17 12.99
C GLU A 287 5.48 -0.25 13.01
N THR A 288 4.78 -1.22 13.60
CA THR A 288 5.20 -2.64 13.62
C THR A 288 4.28 -3.54 12.79
N PHE A 289 3.18 -3.01 12.25
CA PHE A 289 2.20 -3.79 11.51
C PHE A 289 2.64 -4.16 10.09
N TRP A 290 2.50 -5.44 9.73
CA TRP A 290 2.70 -5.93 8.36
C TRP A 290 1.74 -7.06 8.00
N VAL A 291 1.40 -7.19 6.72
CA VAL A 291 0.54 -8.26 6.20
C VAL A 291 1.22 -8.95 5.03
N THR A 292 1.26 -10.28 5.07
CA THR A 292 1.82 -11.11 4.00
C THR A 292 0.75 -11.54 3.00
N GLU A 293 1.15 -12.02 1.82
CA GLU A 293 0.21 -12.39 0.74
C GLU A 293 -0.77 -13.51 1.12
N ASP A 294 -0.40 -14.36 2.07
CA ASP A 294 -1.28 -15.37 2.67
C ASP A 294 -2.29 -14.80 3.69
N ASN A 295 -2.39 -13.46 3.78
CA ASN A 295 -3.32 -12.69 4.62
C ASN A 295 -3.14 -12.91 6.13
N TYR A 296 -1.92 -13.25 6.56
CA TYR A 296 -1.52 -13.19 7.96
C TYR A 296 -1.05 -11.78 8.32
N ALA A 297 -1.51 -11.28 9.46
CA ALA A 297 -1.08 -10.04 10.06
C ALA A 297 0.02 -10.29 11.09
N TRP A 298 1.04 -9.45 11.08
CA TRP A 298 2.24 -9.60 11.88
C TRP A 298 2.54 -8.34 12.67
N ASP A 299 2.91 -8.54 13.93
CA ASP A 299 3.85 -7.64 14.55
C ASP A 299 5.25 -7.99 14.01
N MET A 300 5.89 -7.01 13.39
CA MET A 300 7.18 -7.17 12.73
C MET A 300 8.31 -7.47 13.72
N GLU A 301 8.24 -7.03 14.97
CA GLU A 301 9.25 -7.38 15.97
C GLU A 301 9.17 -8.87 16.30
N GLU A 302 7.95 -9.38 16.52
CA GLU A 302 7.71 -10.79 16.77
C GLU A 302 8.11 -11.66 15.57
N LEU A 303 7.71 -11.26 14.36
CA LEU A 303 8.04 -11.99 13.13
C LEU A 303 9.55 -12.07 12.92
N VAL A 304 10.25 -10.95 13.09
CA VAL A 304 11.70 -10.88 12.96
C VAL A 304 12.39 -11.77 13.99
N GLN A 305 11.92 -11.77 15.24
CA GLN A 305 12.44 -12.65 16.28
C GLN A 305 12.23 -14.12 15.90
N ALA A 306 11.03 -14.50 15.45
CA ALA A 306 10.72 -15.86 15.05
C ALA A 306 11.58 -16.34 13.87
N ILE A 307 11.81 -15.49 12.86
CA ILE A 307 12.68 -15.80 11.72
C ILE A 307 14.14 -15.96 12.20
N THR A 308 14.60 -15.07 13.08
CA THR A 308 15.96 -15.10 13.63
C THR A 308 16.23 -16.37 14.42
N VAL A 309 15.30 -16.76 15.31
CA VAL A 309 15.39 -18.02 16.08
C VAL A 309 15.38 -19.25 15.18
N ASN A 310 14.66 -19.19 14.05
CA ASN A 310 14.67 -20.23 13.03
C ASN A 310 15.86 -20.11 12.05
N GLY A 311 16.91 -19.39 12.42
CA GLY A 311 18.15 -19.27 11.67
C GLY A 311 18.04 -18.48 10.37
N GLY A 312 17.06 -17.58 10.24
CA GLY A 312 16.92 -16.73 9.05
C GLY A 312 16.13 -17.34 7.90
N VAL A 313 15.48 -18.51 8.09
CA VAL A 313 14.61 -19.08 7.05
C VAL A 313 13.36 -18.23 6.90
N MET A 314 13.17 -17.63 5.72
CA MET A 314 12.02 -16.79 5.39
C MET A 314 10.73 -17.60 5.19
N ARG A 315 10.14 -18.02 6.31
CA ARG A 315 8.95 -18.85 6.39
C ARG A 315 7.99 -18.28 7.40
N ASN A 316 6.70 -18.35 7.08
CA ASN A 316 5.62 -18.03 7.99
C ASN A 316 5.69 -18.98 9.21
N PRO A 317 5.90 -18.47 10.43
CA PRO A 317 6.03 -19.30 11.64
C PRO A 317 4.73 -20.01 12.04
N LEU A 318 3.56 -19.48 11.64
CA LEU A 318 2.25 -20.05 11.93
C LEU A 318 1.85 -21.08 10.87
N SER A 319 1.86 -20.71 9.57
CA SER A 319 1.44 -21.60 8.49
C SER A 319 2.52 -22.59 8.04
N ARG A 320 3.79 -22.36 8.45
CA ARG A 320 4.99 -23.10 8.03
C ARG A 320 5.26 -23.05 6.52
N GLN A 321 4.62 -22.15 5.79
CA GLN A 321 4.85 -21.94 4.36
C GLN A 321 5.98 -20.93 4.12
N MET A 322 6.75 -21.12 3.04
CA MET A 322 7.76 -20.14 2.65
C MET A 322 7.07 -18.83 2.26
N PHE A 323 7.62 -17.71 2.70
CA PHE A 323 7.17 -16.40 2.23
C PHE A 323 7.43 -16.27 0.73
N THR A 324 6.55 -15.57 0.02
CA THR A 324 6.76 -15.29 -1.40
C THR A 324 7.95 -14.33 -1.57
N PRO A 325 8.59 -14.25 -2.75
CA PRO A 325 9.66 -13.28 -2.98
C PRO A 325 9.25 -11.82 -2.71
N LYS A 326 7.96 -11.51 -2.90
CA LYS A 326 7.39 -10.20 -2.61
C LYS A 326 7.27 -9.97 -1.11
N ASP A 327 6.75 -10.94 -0.35
CA ASP A 327 6.69 -10.88 1.11
C ASP A 327 8.09 -10.72 1.71
N ILE A 328 9.06 -11.51 1.24
CA ILE A 328 10.46 -11.43 1.67
C ILE A 328 11.01 -10.02 1.49
N LYS A 329 10.81 -9.45 0.30
CA LYS A 329 11.26 -8.08 0.00
C LYS A 329 10.58 -7.06 0.90
N GLY A 330 9.28 -7.20 1.15
CA GLY A 330 8.51 -6.34 2.05
C GLY A 330 8.99 -6.41 3.49
N ILE A 331 9.16 -7.63 4.02
CA ILE A 331 9.69 -7.90 5.37
C ILE A 331 11.07 -7.25 5.53
N VAL A 332 11.98 -7.43 4.56
CA VAL A 332 13.35 -6.88 4.63
C VAL A 332 13.36 -5.36 4.51
N TRP A 333 12.44 -4.77 3.77
CA TRP A 333 12.31 -3.32 3.63
C TRP A 333 11.72 -2.63 4.86
N HIS A 334 10.89 -3.35 5.62
CA HIS A 334 10.34 -2.84 6.86
C HIS A 334 11.46 -2.43 7.84
N PRO A 335 11.35 -1.29 8.55
CA PRO A 335 12.39 -0.82 9.47
C PRO A 335 12.90 -1.90 10.44
N SER A 336 12.00 -2.63 11.09
CA SER A 336 12.34 -3.73 12.03
C SER A 336 12.93 -4.95 11.33
N GLY A 337 12.62 -5.18 10.05
CA GLY A 337 13.05 -6.36 9.30
C GLY A 337 14.38 -6.21 8.57
N LYS A 338 14.97 -5.01 8.52
CA LYS A 338 16.27 -4.76 7.86
C LYS A 338 17.39 -5.69 8.34
N GLN A 339 17.38 -6.07 9.61
CA GLN A 339 18.38 -6.98 10.17
C GLN A 339 18.34 -8.40 9.54
N LEU A 340 17.18 -8.81 9.02
CA LEU A 340 17.03 -10.09 8.33
C LEU A 340 17.79 -10.13 6.99
N ALA A 341 18.05 -8.97 6.37
CA ALA A 341 18.87 -8.91 5.15
C ALA A 341 20.27 -9.49 5.38
N ALA A 342 20.89 -9.18 6.52
CA ALA A 342 22.21 -9.70 6.85
C ALA A 342 22.19 -11.22 7.04
N LEU A 343 21.14 -11.75 7.69
CA LEU A 343 20.95 -13.20 7.84
C LEU A 343 20.71 -13.89 6.50
N GLN A 344 20.03 -13.25 5.55
CA GLN A 344 19.85 -13.79 4.20
C GLN A 344 21.17 -13.89 3.45
N VAL A 345 22.00 -12.84 3.52
CA VAL A 345 23.35 -12.86 2.93
C VAL A 345 24.19 -13.95 3.58
N GLU A 346 24.14 -14.09 4.91
CA GLU A 346 24.85 -15.15 5.63
C GLU A 346 24.41 -16.55 5.20
N GLN A 347 23.09 -16.80 5.09
CA GLN A 347 22.55 -18.07 4.60
C GLN A 347 22.96 -18.35 3.14
N GLU A 348 22.98 -17.32 2.29
CA GLU A 348 23.43 -17.44 0.91
C GLU A 348 24.94 -17.75 0.83
N GLU A 349 25.77 -17.06 1.63
CA GLU A 349 27.20 -17.31 1.72
C GLU A 349 27.51 -18.71 2.27
N MET A 350 26.80 -19.15 3.31
CA MET A 350 26.91 -20.53 3.82
C MET A 350 26.54 -21.55 2.75
N SER A 351 25.50 -21.28 1.94
CA SER A 351 25.12 -22.18 0.84
C SER A 351 26.20 -22.31 -0.24
N LYS A 352 26.94 -21.22 -0.51
CA LYS A 352 28.08 -21.21 -1.45
C LYS A 352 29.30 -21.97 -0.88
N GLY A 353 29.43 -22.03 0.44
CA GLY A 353 30.52 -22.71 1.15
C GLY A 353 30.54 -24.23 1.04
N VAL A 354 29.42 -24.87 0.64
CA VAL A 354 29.35 -26.34 0.52
C VAL A 354 29.90 -26.80 -0.83
N ARG A 355 30.94 -27.65 -0.84
CA ARG A 355 31.59 -28.13 -2.07
C ARG A 355 30.70 -29.11 -2.86
N PRO A 356 30.86 -29.20 -4.20
CA PRO A 356 30.08 -30.15 -5.00
C PRO A 356 30.25 -31.60 -4.56
N GLU A 357 31.45 -31.95 -4.07
CA GLU A 357 31.74 -33.28 -3.52
C GLU A 357 30.88 -33.57 -2.29
N THR A 358 30.75 -32.62 -1.36
CA THR A 358 29.87 -32.74 -0.19
C THR A 358 28.41 -32.91 -0.60
N ILE A 359 27.95 -32.17 -1.62
CA ILE A 359 26.60 -32.34 -2.18
C ILE A 359 26.43 -33.75 -2.74
N ALA A 360 27.42 -34.30 -3.45
CA ALA A 360 27.36 -35.67 -3.96
C ALA A 360 27.34 -36.72 -2.82
N GLN A 361 28.08 -36.48 -1.73
CA GLN A 361 28.02 -37.33 -0.53
C GLN A 361 26.64 -37.26 0.15
N MET A 362 26.01 -36.09 0.20
CA MET A 362 24.64 -35.93 0.69
C MET A 362 23.64 -36.72 -0.17
N GLU A 363 23.78 -36.69 -1.49
CA GLU A 363 22.92 -37.47 -2.40
C GLU A 363 23.11 -38.98 -2.24
N LYS A 364 24.36 -39.43 -2.09
CA LYS A 364 24.68 -40.83 -1.78
C LYS A 364 24.02 -41.27 -0.47
N LEU A 365 24.16 -40.47 0.59
CA LEU A 365 23.51 -40.72 1.87
C LEU A 365 21.98 -40.84 1.68
N ALA A 366 21.36 -39.84 1.04
CA ALA A 366 19.92 -39.81 0.85
C ALA A 366 19.39 -41.02 0.07
N SER A 367 20.09 -41.46 -0.98
CA SER A 367 19.73 -42.66 -1.75
C SER A 367 19.73 -43.91 -0.86
N VAL A 368 20.80 -44.14 -0.08
CA VAL A 368 20.85 -45.30 0.82
C VAL A 368 19.74 -45.26 1.87
N LEU A 369 19.49 -44.10 2.50
CA LEU A 369 18.47 -43.97 3.54
C LEU A 369 17.03 -44.18 3.02
N LEU A 370 16.78 -43.89 1.75
CA LEU A 370 15.46 -44.04 1.12
C LEU A 370 15.24 -45.44 0.54
N GLU A 371 16.30 -46.11 0.08
CA GLU A 371 16.25 -47.44 -0.52
C GLU A 371 16.31 -48.57 0.52
N ASP A 372 16.78 -48.28 1.75
CA ASP A 372 16.93 -49.27 2.81
C ASP A 372 15.59 -49.76 3.35
N GLN A 373 15.17 -50.92 2.85
CA GLN A 373 14.01 -51.68 3.31
C GLN A 373 14.39 -52.84 4.25
N SER A 374 15.64 -52.88 4.73
CA SER A 374 16.10 -53.95 5.63
C SER A 374 15.48 -53.83 7.02
N SER A 375 15.25 -54.97 7.67
CA SER A 375 14.67 -55.00 9.03
C SER A 375 15.66 -54.52 10.10
N ASP A 376 16.96 -54.65 9.86
CA ASP A 376 18.01 -54.24 10.78
C ASP A 376 18.52 -52.81 10.52
N THR A 377 18.16 -52.19 9.40
CA THR A 377 18.58 -50.85 8.96
C THR A 377 20.11 -50.67 8.94
N LEU A 378 20.84 -51.77 8.82
CA LEU A 378 22.29 -51.78 8.88
C LEU A 378 22.94 -50.92 7.78
N PRO A 379 22.46 -50.95 6.51
CA PRO A 379 22.95 -50.07 5.46
C PRO A 379 22.79 -48.58 5.80
N SER A 380 21.62 -48.17 6.30
CA SER A 380 21.38 -46.77 6.71
C SER A 380 22.32 -46.33 7.83
N ARG A 381 22.52 -47.16 8.85
CA ARG A 381 23.42 -46.86 9.97
C ARG A 381 24.86 -46.67 9.49
N HIS A 382 25.36 -47.57 8.65
CA HIS A 382 26.69 -47.43 8.07
C HIS A 382 26.84 -46.17 7.23
N ALA A 383 25.85 -45.84 6.40
CA ALA A 383 25.88 -44.64 5.58
C ALA A 383 25.89 -43.35 6.43
N VAL A 384 25.12 -43.31 7.52
CA VAL A 384 25.14 -42.18 8.47
C VAL A 384 26.52 -42.03 9.13
N ASP A 385 27.12 -43.14 9.60
CA ASP A 385 28.44 -43.11 10.22
C ASP A 385 29.54 -42.72 9.22
N GLU A 386 29.49 -43.23 7.99
CA GLU A 386 30.40 -42.85 6.90
C GLU A 386 30.29 -41.35 6.59
N PHE A 387 29.07 -40.83 6.47
CA PHE A 387 28.85 -39.41 6.19
C PHE A 387 29.30 -38.51 7.34
N MET A 388 29.05 -38.90 8.60
CA MET A 388 29.55 -38.16 9.76
C MET A 388 31.08 -38.16 9.84
N ALA A 389 31.73 -39.30 9.53
CA ALA A 389 33.18 -39.38 9.46
C ALA A 389 33.73 -38.48 8.34
N TYR A 390 33.06 -38.44 7.18
CA TYR A 390 33.38 -37.53 6.10
C TYR A 390 33.28 -36.06 6.53
N ILE A 391 32.18 -35.63 7.17
CA ILE A 391 31.99 -34.26 7.66
C ILE A 391 33.14 -33.84 8.58
N ALA A 392 33.59 -34.72 9.47
CA ALA A 392 34.70 -34.43 10.39
C ALA A 392 36.04 -34.12 9.69
N THR A 393 36.20 -34.52 8.42
CA THR A 393 37.40 -34.21 7.62
C THR A 393 37.31 -32.90 6.83
N LEU A 394 36.13 -32.25 6.79
CA LEU A 394 35.90 -31.03 6.02
C LEU A 394 36.55 -29.80 6.69
N PRO A 395 36.85 -28.73 5.95
CA PRO A 395 37.23 -27.44 6.54
C PRO A 395 36.16 -26.91 7.51
N GLU A 396 36.58 -26.18 8.54
CA GLU A 396 35.69 -25.66 9.59
C GLU A 396 34.52 -24.84 9.03
N LEU A 397 34.75 -24.04 7.99
CA LEU A 397 33.71 -23.24 7.33
C LEU A 397 32.61 -24.12 6.72
N GLU A 398 32.97 -25.24 6.11
CA GLU A 398 32.02 -26.17 5.50
C GLU A 398 31.28 -26.98 6.56
N GLN A 399 31.96 -27.37 7.65
CA GLN A 399 31.30 -28.00 8.80
C GLN A 399 30.25 -27.06 9.41
N LYS A 400 30.60 -25.78 9.61
CA LYS A 400 29.66 -24.75 10.08
C LYS A 400 28.48 -24.56 9.13
N ALA A 401 28.72 -24.56 7.81
CA ALA A 401 27.64 -24.51 6.84
C ALA A 401 26.71 -25.73 6.96
N ILE A 402 27.24 -26.95 7.09
CA ILE A 402 26.42 -28.15 7.27
C ILE A 402 25.63 -28.13 8.59
N ASP A 403 26.22 -27.59 9.66
CA ASP A 403 25.57 -27.52 10.97
C ASP A 403 24.58 -26.37 11.12
N GLY A 404 24.77 -25.26 10.40
CA GLY A 404 23.99 -24.02 10.54
C GLY A 404 23.02 -23.74 9.41
N LEU A 405 23.29 -24.21 8.19
CA LEU A 405 22.44 -23.96 7.02
C LEU A 405 21.10 -24.68 7.18
N ARG A 406 20.02 -23.91 7.03
CA ARG A 406 18.66 -24.42 7.05
C ARG A 406 18.08 -24.32 5.65
N CYS A 407 17.69 -25.45 5.08
CA CYS A 407 17.17 -25.53 3.72
C CYS A 407 15.63 -25.46 3.72
N PRO A 408 15.02 -24.75 2.75
CA PRO A 408 13.58 -24.77 2.55
C PRO A 408 13.17 -26.14 1.97
N ALA A 409 12.73 -27.06 2.84
CA ALA A 409 12.35 -28.41 2.48
C ALA A 409 11.05 -28.83 3.19
N LYS A 410 10.31 -29.79 2.62
CA LYS A 410 9.07 -30.33 3.20
C LYS A 410 9.09 -31.85 3.18
N ASP A 411 8.63 -32.47 4.26
CA ASP A 411 8.46 -33.91 4.35
C ASP A 411 7.48 -34.39 3.26
N SER A 412 7.99 -35.19 2.33
CA SER A 412 7.25 -35.67 1.16
C SER A 412 6.02 -36.51 1.54
N HIS A 413 5.98 -37.09 2.75
CA HIS A 413 4.85 -37.89 3.21
C HIS A 413 3.81 -37.07 3.98
N THR A 414 4.24 -36.13 4.82
CA THR A 414 3.34 -35.37 5.70
C THR A 414 3.02 -33.95 5.21
N GLY A 415 3.81 -33.43 4.25
CA GLY A 415 3.77 -32.04 3.82
C GLY A 415 4.32 -31.04 4.85
N GLN A 416 4.76 -31.51 6.02
CA GLN A 416 5.30 -30.67 7.08
C GLN A 416 6.67 -30.15 6.71
N SER A 417 6.91 -28.86 6.91
CA SER A 417 8.21 -28.25 6.60
C SER A 417 9.29 -28.73 7.58
N TYR A 418 10.52 -28.93 7.06
CA TYR A 418 11.66 -29.29 7.90
C TYR A 418 12.21 -28.02 8.60
N ASP A 419 12.47 -28.14 9.90
CA ASP A 419 12.99 -27.06 10.75
C ASP A 419 14.40 -27.39 11.30
N PHE A 420 15.13 -28.28 10.62
CA PHE A 420 16.44 -28.77 11.07
C PHE A 420 17.55 -28.31 10.12
N SER A 421 18.78 -28.25 10.62
CA SER A 421 19.95 -28.19 9.74
C SER A 421 20.31 -29.57 9.19
N ILE A 422 21.21 -29.61 8.20
CA ILE A 422 21.74 -30.87 7.62
C ILE A 422 22.42 -31.69 8.73
N GLY A 423 23.33 -31.07 9.49
CA GLY A 423 24.05 -31.73 10.58
C GLY A 423 23.13 -32.23 11.71
N GLU A 424 22.13 -31.43 12.09
CA GLU A 424 21.13 -31.83 13.10
C GLU A 424 20.35 -33.06 12.65
N SER A 425 19.86 -33.08 11.41
CA SER A 425 19.06 -34.17 10.85
C SER A 425 19.82 -35.50 10.81
N VAL A 426 21.11 -35.46 10.49
CA VAL A 426 21.99 -36.65 10.47
C VAL A 426 22.26 -37.15 11.88
N ARG A 427 22.52 -36.25 12.84
CA ARG A 427 22.72 -36.61 14.25
C ARG A 427 21.45 -37.22 14.87
N ASP A 428 20.29 -36.67 14.55
CA ASP A 428 19.02 -37.18 15.04
C ASP A 428 18.69 -38.56 14.45
N ALA A 429 19.03 -38.81 13.17
CA ALA A 429 18.95 -40.14 12.58
C ALA A 429 19.87 -41.14 13.30
N LYS A 430 21.13 -40.76 13.56
CA LYS A 430 22.08 -41.59 14.33
C LYS A 430 21.57 -41.90 15.74
N GLY A 431 20.94 -40.92 16.39
CA GLY A 431 20.33 -41.07 17.71
C GLY A 431 19.01 -41.86 17.71
N ASN A 432 18.53 -42.34 16.56
CA ASN A 432 17.22 -42.95 16.37
C ASN A 432 16.05 -42.06 16.84
N ARG A 433 16.20 -40.72 16.77
CA ARG A 433 15.16 -39.74 17.13
C ARG A 433 14.20 -39.49 15.98
N VAL A 434 14.67 -39.68 14.75
CA VAL A 434 13.92 -39.56 13.50
C VAL A 434 14.19 -40.79 12.63
N CYS A 435 13.20 -41.23 11.86
CA CYS A 435 13.39 -42.37 10.96
C CYS A 435 14.32 -42.03 9.78
N PHE A 436 15.10 -43.02 9.32
CA PHE A 436 16.07 -42.83 8.23
C PHE A 436 15.42 -42.30 6.95
N HIS A 437 14.24 -42.79 6.58
CA HIS A 437 13.52 -42.32 5.40
C HIS A 437 13.19 -40.81 5.45
N LYS A 438 12.81 -40.29 6.62
CA LYS A 438 12.52 -38.86 6.81
C LYS A 438 13.79 -38.02 6.71
N THR A 439 14.89 -38.49 7.30
CA THR A 439 16.20 -37.84 7.12
C THR A 439 16.66 -37.91 5.67
N GLY A 440 16.52 -39.06 5.00
CA GLY A 440 16.88 -39.23 3.59
C GLY A 440 16.12 -38.29 2.66
N ASP A 441 14.81 -38.13 2.89
CA ASP A 441 13.97 -37.20 2.15
C ASP A 441 14.42 -35.73 2.33
N PHE A 442 14.67 -35.31 3.57
CA PHE A 442 15.21 -33.97 3.84
C PHE A 442 16.58 -33.75 3.17
N ILE A 443 17.52 -34.68 3.35
CA ILE A 443 18.89 -34.55 2.82
C ILE A 443 18.88 -34.49 1.28
N LYS A 444 17.99 -35.26 0.62
CA LYS A 444 17.78 -35.18 -0.83
C LYS A 444 17.35 -33.79 -1.27
N GLN A 445 16.38 -33.20 -0.59
CA GLN A 445 15.88 -31.86 -0.91
C GLN A 445 16.93 -30.78 -0.62
N ALA A 446 17.65 -30.89 0.50
CA ALA A 446 18.74 -29.98 0.85
C ALA A 446 19.88 -30.02 -0.19
N ALA A 447 20.27 -31.20 -0.68
CA ALA A 447 21.27 -31.35 -1.72
C ALA A 447 20.81 -30.71 -3.05
N SER A 448 19.54 -30.90 -3.42
CA SER A 448 18.94 -30.26 -4.60
C SER A 448 18.95 -28.72 -4.49
N HIS A 449 18.55 -28.18 -3.34
CA HIS A 449 18.57 -26.75 -3.06
C HIS A 449 19.99 -26.16 -3.15
N LEU A 450 20.97 -26.81 -2.53
CA LEU A 450 22.38 -26.40 -2.62
C LEU A 450 22.92 -26.40 -4.05
N ARG A 451 22.48 -27.37 -4.88
CA ARG A 451 22.87 -27.43 -6.28
C ARG A 451 22.25 -26.31 -7.11
N GLN A 452 20.99 -25.96 -6.84
CA GLN A 452 20.30 -24.85 -7.52
C GLN A 452 20.92 -23.50 -7.16
N ASN A 453 21.30 -23.29 -5.90
CA ASN A 453 21.89 -22.02 -5.44
C ASN A 453 23.33 -21.78 -5.93
N LYS A 454 23.97 -22.79 -6.53
CA LYS A 454 25.24 -22.62 -7.28
C LYS A 454 25.02 -22.15 -8.73
N GLY A 455 23.78 -22.10 -9.20
CA GLY A 455 23.41 -21.99 -10.62
C GLY A 455 23.25 -20.59 -11.20
N ALA A 456 23.58 -19.51 -10.48
CA ALA A 456 23.80 -18.21 -11.11
C ALA A 456 25.31 -17.95 -11.20
N PRO A 457 25.99 -18.25 -12.33
CA PRO A 457 27.18 -17.48 -12.65
C PRO A 457 26.78 -15.99 -12.61
N PRO A 458 27.59 -15.09 -12.04
CA PRO A 458 27.37 -13.67 -12.28
C PRO A 458 27.38 -13.50 -13.80
N ASP A 459 26.25 -13.11 -14.36
CA ASP A 459 26.18 -12.76 -15.76
C ASP A 459 27.22 -11.65 -15.98
N PRO A 460 28.29 -11.88 -16.78
CA PRO A 460 29.28 -10.84 -17.04
C PRO A 460 28.66 -9.62 -17.75
N ASP A 461 27.44 -9.76 -18.28
CA ASP A 461 26.65 -8.68 -18.87
C ASP A 461 25.58 -8.09 -17.91
N ALA A 462 25.42 -8.62 -16.69
CA ALA A 462 24.64 -7.98 -15.62
C ALA A 462 25.49 -7.03 -14.75
N GLY A 463 26.62 -6.58 -15.30
CA GLY A 463 27.38 -5.46 -14.76
C GLY A 463 26.52 -4.21 -14.69
N CYS A 464 26.22 -3.77 -13.47
CA CYS A 464 26.08 -2.37 -13.12
C CYS A 464 25.09 -1.56 -13.98
N LYS A 465 23.79 -1.73 -13.73
CA LYS A 465 22.88 -0.58 -13.77
C LYS A 465 22.52 -0.18 -12.35
N VAL A 466 23.48 0.45 -11.70
CA VAL A 466 23.18 1.47 -10.70
C VAL A 466 22.76 2.71 -11.48
N MET A 467 21.45 2.99 -11.48
CA MET A 467 20.88 4.33 -11.54
C MET A 467 19.73 4.39 -10.55
#